data_AF-A0A524M7P8-F1
#
_entry.id   AF-A0A524M7P8-F1
#
_cell.length_a   1.000
_cell.length_b   1.000
_cell.length_c   1.000
_cell.angle_alpha   90.00
_cell.angle_beta   90.00
_cell.angle_gamma   90.00
#
_symmetry.space_group_name_H-M   'P 1'
#
loop_
_entity.id
_entity.type
_entity.pdbx_description
1 polymer ?
#
loop_
_entity_poly.entity_id
_entity_poly.type
_entity_poly.pdbx_seq_one_letter_code
_entity_poly.pdbx_strand_id
1 'polypeptide(L)' 'ELGDKKWCEGNVYTLADIALCCALGYLSFRFPEIEWRNTSPNLASLADTLEKRASFVETAPKG' A
#
# COMPACT_ATOMS: atom_id res chain seq x y z
N GLU A 1 3.35 -12.61 2.30
CA GLU A 1 4.13 -12.20 1.11
C GLU A 1 3.17 -12.05 -0.07
N LEU A 2 3.31 -11.00 -0.89
CA LEU A 2 2.42 -10.76 -2.04
C LEU A 2 2.77 -11.66 -3.24
N GLY A 3 4.07 -11.95 -3.46
CA GLY A 3 4.52 -12.71 -4.63
C GLY A 3 4.03 -12.07 -5.94
N ASP A 4 3.48 -12.89 -6.83
CA ASP A 4 2.86 -12.48 -8.10
C ASP A 4 1.35 -12.20 -7.98
N LYS A 5 0.79 -12.20 -6.77
CA LYS A 5 -0.64 -12.00 -6.57
C LYS A 5 -1.03 -10.54 -6.77
N LYS A 6 -2.22 -10.33 -7.35
CA LYS A 6 -2.80 -9.00 -7.53
C LYS A 6 -3.31 -8.38 -6.21
N TRP A 7 -3.77 -9.22 -5.29
CA TRP A 7 -4.29 -8.83 -3.97
C TRP A 7 -3.60 -9.67 -2.90
N CYS A 8 -3.63 -9.19 -1.66
CA CYS A 8 -3.03 -9.88 -0.53
C CYS A 8 -3.63 -11.27 -0.31
N GLU A 9 -4.94 -11.43 -0.55
CA GLU A 9 -5.65 -12.70 -0.40
C GLU A 9 -6.60 -12.96 -1.56
N GLY A 10 -6.59 -14.19 -2.08
CA GLY A 10 -7.41 -14.61 -3.22
C GLY A 10 -7.31 -13.68 -4.45
N ASN A 11 -8.47 -13.49 -5.10
CA ASN A 11 -8.61 -12.68 -6.32
C ASN A 11 -9.47 -11.41 -6.09
N VAL A 12 -9.68 -11.02 -4.83
CA VAL A 12 -10.53 -9.89 -4.46
C VAL A 12 -9.82 -8.93 -3.52
N TYR A 13 -10.27 -7.67 -3.54
CA TYR A 13 -9.82 -6.65 -2.59
C TYR A 13 -10.41 -6.93 -1.20
N THR A 14 -9.56 -6.98 -0.19
CA THR A 14 -9.93 -7.35 1.18
C THR A 14 -9.37 -6.37 2.22
N LEU A 15 -9.68 -6.64 3.49
CA LEU A 15 -9.10 -5.90 4.62
C LEU A 15 -7.57 -6.01 4.67
N ALA A 16 -6.98 -7.10 4.17
CA ALA A 16 -5.52 -7.26 4.13
C ALA A 16 -4.86 -6.19 3.26
N ASP A 17 -5.46 -5.89 2.10
CA ASP A 17 -4.97 -4.85 1.17
C ASP A 17 -5.07 -3.45 1.79
N ILE A 18 -6.17 -3.20 2.51
CA ILE A 18 -6.38 -1.94 3.24
C ILE A 18 -5.29 -1.75 4.29
N ALA A 19 -5.12 -2.75 5.16
CA ALA A 19 -4.17 -2.68 6.27
C ALA A 19 -2.73 -2.52 5.75
N LEU A 20 -2.36 -3.26 4.70
CA LEU A 20 -1.05 -3.16 4.07
C LEU A 20 -0.78 -1.74 3.55
N CYS A 21 -1.71 -1.17 2.76
CA CYS A 21 -1.50 0.17 2.22
C CYS A 21 -1.48 1.25 3.29
N CYS A 22 -2.29 1.13 4.36
CA CYS A 22 -2.20 2.06 5.48
C CYS A 22 -0.84 1.98 6.18
N ALA A 23 -0.28 0.78 6.36
CA ALA A 23 1.05 0.60 6.96
C ALA A 23 2.15 1.19 6.07
N LEU A 24 2.12 0.92 4.75
CA LEU A 24 3.07 1.47 3.78
C LEU A 24 2.97 2.99 3.63
N GLY A 25 1.75 3.53 3.64
CA GLY A 25 1.50 4.97 3.66
C GLY A 25 2.03 5.63 4.93
N TYR A 26 1.86 4.99 6.09
CA TYR A 26 2.42 5.48 7.35
C TYR A 26 3.95 5.46 7.36
N LEU A 27 4.58 4.40 6.86
CA LEU A 27 6.03 4.35 6.67
C LEU A 27 6.51 5.49 5.78
N SER A 28 5.85 5.72 4.64
CA SER A 28 6.20 6.80 3.72
C SER A 28 6.03 8.20 4.36
N PHE A 29 5.07 8.35 5.27
CA PHE A 29 4.78 9.62 5.93
C PHE A 29 5.71 9.91 7.12
N ARG A 30 6.05 8.89 7.93
CA ARG A 30 6.81 9.07 9.19
C ARG A 30 8.27 8.63 9.10
N PHE A 31 8.61 7.77 8.15
CA PHE A 31 9.93 7.18 7.99
C PHE A 31 10.35 7.18 6.50
N PRO A 32 10.43 8.35 5.85
CA PRO A 32 10.79 8.46 4.43
C PRO A 32 12.18 7.89 4.11
N GLU A 33 13.07 7.76 5.09
CA GLU A 33 14.37 7.11 4.97
C GLU A 33 14.30 5.59 4.69
N ILE A 34 13.15 4.96 4.97
CA ILE A 34 12.93 3.55 4.65
C ILE A 34 12.42 3.47 3.21
N GLU A 35 13.32 3.22 2.27
CA GLU A 35 13.04 3.09 0.83
C GLU A 35 12.35 1.77 0.46
N TRP A 36 11.25 1.42 1.15
CA TRP A 36 10.53 0.16 0.95
C TRP A 36 10.02 -0.03 -0.49
N ARG A 37 9.75 1.06 -1.21
CA ARG A 37 9.35 1.01 -2.63
C ARG A 37 10.45 0.44 -3.53
N ASN A 38 11.72 0.66 -3.19
CA ASN A 38 12.87 0.15 -3.95
C ASN A 38 13.13 -1.34 -3.68
N THR A 39 12.83 -1.81 -2.46
CA THR A 39 13.08 -3.20 -2.06
C THR A 39 11.93 -4.14 -2.40
N SER A 40 10.70 -3.62 -2.57
CA SER A 40 9.50 -4.41 -2.81
C SER A 40 8.64 -3.83 -3.95
N PRO A 41 9.07 -3.99 -5.22
CA PRO A 41 8.40 -3.38 -6.37
C PRO A 41 6.96 -3.89 -6.59
N ASN A 42 6.66 -5.13 -6.20
CA ASN A 42 5.30 -5.67 -6.23
C ASN A 42 4.38 -4.96 -5.21
N LEU A 43 4.86 -4.67 -4.01
CA LEU A 43 4.12 -3.89 -3.01
C LEU A 43 3.93 -2.45 -3.47
N ALA A 44 4.95 -1.86 -4.11
CA ALA A 44 4.85 -0.52 -4.69
C ALA A 44 3.75 -0.44 -5.75
N SER A 45 3.70 -1.39 -6.68
CA SER A 45 2.66 -1.44 -7.71
C SER A 45 1.24 -1.59 -7.13
N LEU A 46 1.09 -2.43 -6.10
CA LEU A 46 -0.18 -2.59 -5.40
C LEU A 46 -0.59 -1.29 -4.68
N ALA A 47 0.34 -0.66 -3.96
CA ALA A 47 0.12 0.61 -3.28
C ALA A 47 -0.27 1.72 -4.26
N ASP A 48 0.44 1.88 -5.38
CA ASP A 48 0.13 2.88 -6.41
C ASP A 48 -1.27 2.70 -7.01
N THR A 49 -1.75 1.46 -7.06
CA THR A 49 -3.12 1.14 -7.51
C THR A 49 -4.15 1.52 -6.45
N LEU A 50 -3.86 1.25 -5.18
CA LEU A 50 -4.77 1.46 -4.05
C LEU A 50 -4.84 2.91 -3.60
N GLU A 51 -3.73 3.65 -3.62
CA GLU A 51 -3.65 5.07 -3.29
C GLU A 51 -4.54 5.94 -4.19
N LYS A 52 -4.84 5.49 -5.41
CA LYS A 52 -5.77 6.18 -6.34
C LYS A 52 -7.24 6.02 -6.00
N ARG A 53 -7.61 5.13 -5.07
CA ARG A 53 -9.01 4.93 -4.66
C ARG A 53 -9.47 6.11 -3.83
N ALA A 54 -10.71 6.55 -4.02
CA ALA A 54 -11.30 7.66 -3.26
C ALA A 54 -11.13 7.49 -1.75
N SER A 55 -11.33 6.26 -1.22
CA SER A 55 -11.13 5.96 0.20
C SER A 55 -9.73 6.29 0.70
N PHE A 56 -8.68 6.05 -0.09
CA PHE A 56 -7.29 6.37 0.29
C PHE A 56 -6.97 7.86 0.08
N VAL A 57 -7.43 8.45 -1.02
CA VAL A 57 -7.23 9.87 -1.31
C VAL A 57 -7.86 10.75 -0.23
N GLU A 58 -9.10 10.45 0.16
CA GLU A 58 -9.86 11.24 1.14
C GLU A 58 -9.33 11.09 2.58
N THR A 59 -8.66 9.98 2.87
CA THR A 59 -8.15 9.65 4.22
C THR A 59 -6.62 9.74 4.32
N ALA A 60 -5.96 10.29 3.30
CA ALA A 60 -4.52 10.48 3.33
C ALA A 60 -4.10 11.29 4.58
N PRO A 61 -3.03 10.87 5.28
CA PRO A 61 -2.59 11.56 6.49
C PRO A 61 -2.22 13.00 6.18
N LYS A 62 -2.75 13.93 6.98
CA LYS A 62 -2.43 15.36 6.90
C LYS A 62 -1.29 15.67 7.87
N GLY A 63 -0.29 16.39 7.38
CA GLY A 63 0.82 16.92 8.17
C GLY A 63 0.45 18.18 8.93
#